data_AF-A0A8S3EHN1-F1
#
_entry.id   AF-A0A8S3EHN1-F1
#
_cell.length_a   1.000
_cell.length_b   1.000
_cell.length_c   1.000
_cell.angle_alpha   90.00
_cell.angle_beta   90.00
_cell.angle_gamma   90.00
#
_symmetry.space_group_name_H-M   'P 1'
#
loop_
_entity.id
_entity.type
_entity.pdbx_description
1 polymer ?
#
loop_
_entity_poly.entity_id
_entity_poly.type
_entity_poly.pdbx_seq_one_letter_code
_entity_poly.pdbx_strand_id
1 'polypeptide(L)'
;DEQYAEKKKQKESELCQQLISQCKDKQLIYEKGLELQKRQSAPQNVDVLPTLSISDIDRKVVRVPIIQGHTGNTYVQLCEQPTNGITYFRCLLNTFDLPNELKPYLPLFVNILTK
;
A
#
# COMPACT_ATOMS: atom_id res chain seq x y z
N ASP A 1 8.24 -9.42 21.05
CA ASP A 1 9.27 -9.08 22.06
C ASP A 1 9.32 -7.59 22.35
N GLU A 2 8.77 -7.20 23.49
CA GLU A 2 8.77 -5.80 23.95
C GLU A 2 10.19 -5.25 24.15
N GLN A 3 11.17 -6.10 24.45
CA GLN A 3 12.57 -5.72 24.69
C GLN A 3 13.48 -5.81 23.45
N TYR A 4 12.97 -6.22 22.29
CA TYR A 4 13.81 -6.42 21.10
C TYR A 4 14.49 -5.13 20.63
N ALA A 5 13.72 -4.02 20.63
CA ALA A 5 14.22 -2.72 20.19
C ALA A 5 15.36 -2.21 21.10
N GLU A 6 15.24 -2.41 22.42
CA GLU A 6 16.26 -2.00 23.39
C GLU A 6 17.54 -2.81 23.25
N LYS A 7 17.43 -4.14 23.13
CA LYS A 7 18.58 -5.03 22.91
C LYS A 7 19.30 -4.72 21.60
N LYS A 8 18.57 -4.36 20.55
CA LYS A 8 19.15 -3.94 19.26
C LYS A 8 19.94 -2.64 19.40
N LYS A 9 19.38 -1.64 20.07
CA LYS A 9 20.04 -0.34 20.32
C LYS A 9 21.32 -0.50 21.15
N GLN A 10 21.29 -1.36 22.18
CA GLN A 10 22.47 -1.67 23.01
C GLN A 10 23.60 -2.27 22.15
N LYS A 11 23.31 -3.31 21.38
CA LYS A 11 24.29 -3.93 20.47
C LYS A 11 24.87 -2.96 19.44
N GLU A 12 24.03 -2.09 18.85
CA GLU A 12 24.49 -1.06 17.90
C GLU A 12 25.41 -0.04 18.59
N SER A 13 25.11 0.35 19.83
CA SER A 13 25.97 1.27 20.60
C SER A 13 27.32 0.65 20.96
N GLU A 14 27.34 -0.63 21.35
CA GLU A 14 28.55 -1.39 21.65
C GLU A 14 29.43 -1.52 20.40
N LEU A 15 28.83 -1.85 19.25
CA LEU A 15 29.53 -1.94 17.98
C LEU A 15 30.13 -0.58 17.56
N CYS A 16 29.36 0.51 17.70
CA CYS A 16 29.86 1.85 17.43
C CYS A 16 31.07 2.20 18.30
N GLN A 17 31.03 1.89 19.59
CA GLN A 17 32.16 2.13 20.50
C GLN A 17 33.41 1.33 20.10
N GLN A 18 33.23 0.05 19.75
CA GLN A 18 34.31 -0.81 19.25
C GLN A 18 34.95 -0.23 17.99
N LEU A 19 34.15 0.16 16.99
CA LEU A 19 34.64 0.76 15.75
C LEU A 19 35.38 2.09 15.99
N ILE A 20 34.86 2.94 16.89
CA ILE A 20 35.52 4.22 17.24
C ILE A 20 36.89 3.99 17.91
N SER A 21 37.03 2.94 18.74
CA SER A 21 38.30 2.62 19.39
C SER A 21 39.37 2.14 18.41
N GLN A 22 38.97 1.43 17.35
CA GLN A 22 39.88 0.85 16.35
C GLN A 22 40.14 1.80 15.16
N CYS A 23 39.35 2.86 15.03
CA CYS A 23 39.41 3.79 13.90
C CYS A 23 40.60 4.76 14.01
N LYS A 24 41.49 4.71 13.00
CA LYS A 24 42.63 5.63 12.84
C LYS A 24 42.25 6.91 12.07
N ASP A 25 41.23 6.84 11.21
CA ASP A 25 40.88 7.89 10.25
C ASP A 25 39.66 8.73 10.68
N LYS A 26 39.57 9.09 11.96
CA LYS A 26 38.42 9.83 12.52
C LYS A 26 38.19 11.18 11.84
N GLN A 27 39.27 11.89 11.51
CA GLN A 27 39.22 13.18 10.82
C GLN A 27 38.64 13.04 9.40
N LEU A 28 39.08 12.02 8.65
CA LEU A 28 38.57 11.74 7.31
C LEU A 28 37.06 11.40 7.33
N ILE A 29 36.61 10.61 8.31
CA ILE A 29 35.18 10.29 8.46
C ILE A 29 34.37 11.54 8.77
N TYR A 30 34.89 12.41 9.64
CA TYR A 30 34.24 13.68 9.97
C TYR A 30 34.13 14.59 8.74
N GLU A 31 35.21 14.75 7.97
CA GLU A 31 35.22 15.53 6.72
C GLU A 31 34.26 14.97 5.68
N LYS A 32 34.24 13.63 5.48
CA LYS A 32 33.27 12.96 4.61
C LYS A 32 31.83 13.13 5.10
N GLY A 33 31.61 13.15 6.41
CA GLY A 33 30.31 13.43 7.01
C GLY A 33 29.82 14.84 6.68
N LEU A 34 30.71 15.84 6.81
CA LEU A 34 30.42 17.22 6.41
C LEU A 34 30.19 17.35 4.90
N GLU A 35 30.97 16.66 4.07
CA GLU A 35 30.80 16.64 2.62
C GLU A 35 29.47 15.98 2.23
N LEU A 36 29.11 14.87 2.86
CA LEU A 36 27.83 14.18 2.67
C LEU A 36 26.67 15.10 3.04
N GLN A 37 26.74 15.76 4.20
CA GLN A 37 25.71 16.70 4.65
C GLN A 37 25.55 17.86 3.65
N LYS A 38 26.66 18.39 3.11
CA LYS A 38 26.65 19.41 2.06
C LYS A 38 25.98 18.88 0.79
N ARG A 39 26.32 17.68 0.33
CA ARG A 39 25.72 17.05 -0.87
C ARG A 39 24.22 16.77 -0.70
N GLN A 40 23.79 16.34 0.48
CA GLN A 40 22.39 16.04 0.78
C GLN A 40 21.54 17.32 0.91
N SER A 41 22.13 18.40 1.41
CA SER A 41 21.46 19.70 1.55
C SER A 41 21.49 20.53 0.26
N ALA A 42 22.40 20.24 -0.66
CA ALA A 42 22.55 21.00 -1.89
C ALA A 42 21.35 20.75 -2.83
N PRO A 43 20.82 21.80 -3.48
CA PRO A 43 19.81 21.63 -4.50
C PRO A 43 20.40 20.82 -5.66
N GLN A 44 19.69 19.76 -6.05
CA GLN A 44 20.11 18.86 -7.13
C GLN A 44 19.31 19.17 -8.39
N ASN A 45 19.94 18.99 -9.55
CA ASN A 45 19.26 19.11 -10.83
C ASN A 45 18.33 17.90 -11.03
N VAL A 46 17.03 18.14 -11.01
CA VAL A 46 15.99 17.13 -11.21
C VAL A 46 15.56 16.98 -12.67
N ASP A 47 15.99 17.88 -13.56
CA ASP A 47 15.60 17.90 -14.99
C ASP A 47 16.17 16.70 -15.78
N VAL A 48 17.16 16.00 -15.20
CA VAL A 48 17.71 14.76 -15.77
C VAL A 48 16.77 13.57 -15.64
N LEU A 49 15.74 13.68 -14.79
CA LEU A 49 14.75 12.63 -14.60
C LEU A 49 13.66 12.76 -15.66
N PRO A 50 13.29 11.69 -16.37
CA PRO A 50 12.15 11.74 -17.27
C PRO A 50 10.88 12.02 -16.46
N THR A 51 10.07 12.97 -16.92
CA THR A 51 8.79 13.35 -16.30
C THR A 51 7.67 13.29 -17.32
N LEU A 52 6.45 13.06 -16.83
CA LEU A 52 5.23 13.21 -17.61
C LEU A 52 4.71 14.64 -17.48
N SER A 53 4.00 15.09 -18.49
CA SER A 53 3.29 16.37 -18.50
C SER A 53 1.85 16.20 -18.04
N ILE A 54 1.21 17.29 -17.65
CA ILE A 54 -0.22 17.31 -17.33
C ILE A 54 -1.07 16.90 -18.56
N SER A 55 -0.55 17.14 -19.77
CA SER A 55 -1.20 16.75 -21.02
C SER A 55 -1.25 15.24 -21.24
N ASP A 56 -0.40 14.47 -20.55
CA ASP A 56 -0.37 13.00 -20.62
C ASP A 56 -1.46 12.35 -19.73
N ILE A 57 -2.18 13.15 -18.95
CA ILE A 57 -3.25 12.69 -18.06
C ILE A 57 -4.60 12.88 -18.75
N ASP A 58 -5.36 11.79 -18.87
CA ASP A 58 -6.74 11.85 -19.36
C ASP A 58 -7.59 12.79 -18.50
N ARG A 59 -8.18 13.81 -19.13
CA ARG A 59 -9.03 14.79 -18.44
C ARG A 59 -10.37 14.24 -17.98
N LYS A 60 -10.76 13.05 -18.47
CA LYS A 60 -12.05 12.43 -18.19
C LYS A 60 -11.82 11.01 -17.69
N VAL A 61 -12.56 10.65 -16.64
CA VAL A 61 -12.62 9.27 -16.17
C VAL A 61 -13.39 8.42 -17.18
N VAL A 62 -12.84 7.25 -17.51
CA VAL A 62 -13.49 6.27 -18.38
C VAL A 62 -14.75 5.76 -17.69
N ARG A 63 -15.93 5.97 -18.29
CA ARG A 63 -17.20 5.43 -17.80
C ARG A 63 -17.45 4.08 -18.45
N VAL A 64 -17.61 3.06 -17.63
CA VAL A 64 -17.99 1.73 -18.12
C VAL A 64 -19.51 1.70 -18.29
N PRO A 65 -20.03 1.32 -19.49
CA PRO A 65 -21.46 1.18 -19.70
C PRO A 65 -22.00 0.02 -18.85
N ILE A 66 -23.08 0.27 -18.12
CA ILE A 66 -23.77 -0.72 -17.31
C ILE A 66 -25.21 -0.76 -17.78
N ILE A 67 -25.69 -1.96 -18.12
CA ILE A 67 -27.08 -2.22 -18.45
C ILE A 67 -27.80 -2.54 -17.15
N GLN A 68 -28.80 -1.74 -16.83
CA GLN A 68 -29.64 -1.92 -15.65
C GLN A 68 -30.91 -2.69 -16.05
N GLY A 69 -31.28 -3.68 -15.26
CA GLY A 69 -32.45 -4.49 -15.51
C GLY A 69 -33.08 -5.02 -14.23
N HIS A 70 -34.20 -5.71 -14.38
CA HIS A 70 -34.87 -6.40 -13.28
C HIS A 70 -35.21 -7.82 -13.69
N THR A 71 -34.97 -8.76 -12.79
CA THR A 71 -35.46 -10.14 -12.89
C THR A 71 -36.49 -10.33 -11.76
N GLY A 72 -37.77 -10.29 -12.10
CA GLY A 72 -38.84 -10.22 -11.12
C GLY A 72 -38.69 -8.97 -10.24
N ASN A 73 -38.64 -9.17 -8.92
CA ASN A 73 -38.46 -8.08 -7.95
C ASN A 73 -36.99 -7.76 -7.63
N THR A 74 -36.03 -8.42 -8.27
CA THR A 74 -34.60 -8.22 -8.00
C THR A 74 -33.95 -7.38 -9.08
N TYR A 75 -33.24 -6.33 -8.67
CA TYR A 75 -32.44 -5.49 -9.56
C TYR A 75 -31.17 -6.21 -10.00
N VAL A 76 -30.84 -6.12 -11.28
CA VAL A 76 -29.68 -6.77 -11.90
C VAL A 76 -28.86 -5.74 -12.68
N GLN A 77 -27.54 -5.82 -12.56
CA GLN A 77 -26.60 -5.03 -13.34
C GLN A 77 -25.79 -5.94 -14.25
N LEU A 78 -25.86 -5.69 -15.56
CA LEU A 78 -25.07 -6.39 -16.56
C LEU A 78 -23.97 -5.45 -17.08
N CYS A 79 -22.74 -5.96 -17.09
CA CYS A 79 -21.58 -5.26 -17.61
C CYS A 79 -20.92 -6.16 -18.67
N GLU A 80 -21.26 -5.92 -19.93
CA GLU A 80 -20.70 -6.67 -21.06
C GLU A 80 -19.25 -6.23 -21.28
N GLN A 81 -18.30 -7.15 -21.11
CA GLN A 81 -16.86 -6.91 -21.24
C GLN A 81 -16.21 -8.08 -21.98
N PRO A 82 -15.05 -7.88 -22.63
CA PRO A 82 -14.31 -8.96 -23.29
C PRO A 82 -13.63 -9.87 -22.26
N THR A 83 -14.41 -10.68 -21.55
CA THR A 83 -13.98 -11.55 -20.44
C THR A 83 -13.36 -12.88 -20.88
N ASN A 84 -13.12 -13.06 -22.19
CA ASN A 84 -12.53 -14.27 -22.77
C ASN A 84 -13.26 -15.57 -22.36
N GLY A 85 -14.59 -15.58 -22.47
CA GLY A 85 -15.43 -16.75 -22.18
C GLY A 85 -15.75 -16.99 -20.70
N ILE A 86 -15.30 -16.11 -19.79
CA ILE A 86 -15.59 -16.20 -18.36
C ILE A 86 -16.79 -15.32 -18.00
N THR A 87 -17.72 -15.83 -17.20
CA THR A 87 -18.84 -15.04 -16.65
C THR A 87 -18.59 -14.75 -15.17
N TYR A 88 -18.63 -13.47 -14.78
CA TYR A 88 -18.50 -13.05 -13.40
C TYR A 88 -19.87 -12.77 -12.81
N PHE A 89 -20.26 -13.54 -11.80
CA PHE A 89 -21.51 -13.34 -11.06
C PHE A 89 -21.23 -12.79 -9.66
N ARG A 90 -21.98 -11.76 -9.27
CA ARG A 90 -21.96 -11.21 -7.91
C ARG A 90 -23.40 -11.01 -7.44
N CYS A 91 -23.67 -11.46 -6.22
CA CYS A 91 -24.93 -11.23 -5.53
C CYS A 91 -24.64 -10.46 -4.24
N LEU A 92 -25.43 -9.42 -3.98
CA LEU A 92 -25.34 -8.62 -2.77
C LEU A 92 -26.60 -8.85 -1.94
N LEU A 93 -26.41 -9.27 -0.70
CA LEU A 93 -27.49 -9.48 0.26
C LEU A 93 -27.47 -8.33 1.26
N ASN A 94 -28.62 -7.66 1.43
CA ASN A 94 -28.75 -6.61 2.42
C ASN A 94 -28.81 -7.23 3.84
N THR A 95 -27.96 -6.75 4.75
CA THR A 95 -27.90 -7.20 6.14
C THR A 95 -28.52 -6.21 7.12
N PHE A 96 -29.28 -5.22 6.62
CA PHE A 96 -29.94 -4.20 7.43
C PHE A 96 -30.84 -4.79 8.52
N ASP A 97 -31.67 -5.78 8.17
CA ASP A 97 -32.62 -6.43 9.09
C ASP A 97 -31.97 -7.51 9.98
N LEU A 98 -30.63 -7.67 9.92
CA LEU A 98 -29.94 -8.65 10.75
C LEU A 98 -29.76 -8.12 12.18
N PRO A 99 -30.20 -8.87 13.22
CA PRO A 99 -29.97 -8.50 14.61
C PRO A 99 -28.49 -8.23 14.91
N ASN A 100 -28.22 -7.20 15.72
CA ASN A 100 -26.85 -6.79 16.05
C ASN A 100 -26.02 -7.90 16.72
N GLU A 101 -26.68 -8.78 17.48
CA GLU A 101 -26.07 -9.95 18.11
C GLU A 101 -25.53 -10.96 17.10
N LEU A 102 -26.12 -11.03 15.90
CA LEU A 102 -25.73 -11.97 14.86
C LEU A 102 -24.65 -11.42 13.91
N LYS A 103 -24.45 -10.10 13.85
CA LYS A 103 -23.46 -9.45 12.97
C LYS A 103 -22.02 -9.95 13.19
N PRO A 104 -21.53 -10.17 14.43
CA PRO A 104 -20.19 -10.71 14.66
C PRO A 104 -19.97 -12.10 14.06
N TYR A 105 -21.03 -12.88 13.84
CA TYR A 105 -20.94 -14.24 13.29
C TYR A 105 -21.00 -14.28 11.75
N LEU A 106 -21.31 -13.17 11.07
CA LEU A 106 -21.36 -13.11 9.60
C LEU A 106 -20.06 -13.56 8.92
N PRO A 107 -18.85 -13.13 9.36
CA PRO A 107 -17.62 -13.60 8.75
C PRO A 107 -17.42 -15.12 8.88
N LEU A 108 -17.81 -15.69 10.03
CA LEU A 108 -17.77 -17.13 10.25
C LEU A 108 -18.76 -17.85 9.34
N PHE A 109 -20.01 -17.36 9.26
CA PHE A 109 -21.06 -17.91 8.41
C PHE A 109 -20.67 -17.92 6.92
N VAL A 110 -20.14 -16.81 6.39
CA VAL A 110 -19.72 -16.72 4.99
C VAL A 110 -18.57 -17.68 4.68
N ASN A 111 -17.63 -17.87 5.62
CA ASN A 111 -16.50 -18.78 5.45
C ASN A 111 -16.92 -20.27 5.40
N ILE A 112 -18.01 -20.64 6.08
CA ILE A 112 -18.52 -22.03 6.05
C ILE A 112 -19.50 -22.29 4.91
N LEU A 113 -20.21 -21.26 4.43
CA LEU A 113 -21.29 -21.41 3.43
C LEU A 113 -20.81 -21.97 2.08
N THR A 114 -19.54 -21.74 1.74
CA THR A 114 -18.95 -22.10 0.43
C THR A 114 -17.88 -23.20 0.53
N LYS A 115 -17.69 -23.77 1.73
CA LYS A 115 -16.91 -25.00 1.92
C LYS A 115 -17.81 -26.22 1.75
#